data_AF-A0A3B9U722-F1
#
_entry.id   AF-A0A3B9U722-F1
#
_cell.length_a   1.000
_cell.length_b   1.000
_cell.length_c   1.000
_cell.angle_alpha   90.00
_cell.angle_beta   90.00
_cell.angle_gamma   90.00
#
_symmetry.space_group_name_H-M   'P 1'
#
loop_
_entity.id
_entity.type
_entity.pdbx_description
1 polymer ?
#
loop_
_entity_poly.entity_id
_entity_poly.type
_entity_poly.pdbx_seq_one_letter_code
_entity_poly.pdbx_strand_id
1 'polypeptide(L)'
;MKKLVLFLVMLTISIVSFAQNSEKETTKPIFDTEIVRKVTVLDIEGKCYGNVIVTFKSYKPDFVWTDKYKVKVTVTDSSGKKLWNKTFKNSYLYVFSSGQIQVGKPNFDQIVIYKSLASGNWIGQVREKEGIF
;
A
#
# COMPACT_ATOMS: atom_id res chain seq x y z
N MET A 1 -45.49 0.31 -27.66
CA MET A 1 -44.34 -0.58 -27.32
C MET A 1 -42.98 0.06 -27.58
N LYS A 2 -42.67 0.57 -28.78
CA LYS A 2 -41.34 1.16 -29.11
C LYS A 2 -40.88 2.31 -28.17
N LYS A 3 -41.78 3.22 -27.78
CA LYS A 3 -41.46 4.34 -26.86
C LYS A 3 -41.17 3.88 -25.42
N LEU A 4 -41.81 2.81 -24.98
CA LEU A 4 -41.62 2.24 -23.63
C LEU A 4 -40.29 1.47 -23.56
N VAL A 5 -39.91 0.77 -24.63
CA VAL A 5 -38.58 0.16 -24.77
C VAL A 5 -37.49 1.22 -24.78
N LEU A 6 -37.67 2.32 -25.51
CA LEU A 6 -36.68 3.42 -25.55
C LEU A 6 -36.51 4.07 -24.17
N PHE A 7 -37.60 4.29 -23.45
CA PHE A 7 -37.57 4.82 -22.08
C PHE A 7 -36.86 3.86 -21.12
N LEU A 8 -37.12 2.56 -21.23
CA LEU A 8 -36.46 1.54 -20.42
C LEU A 8 -34.94 1.49 -20.71
N VAL A 9 -34.55 1.60 -21.99
CA VAL A 9 -33.13 1.66 -22.39
C VAL A 9 -32.45 2.91 -21.83
N MET A 10 -33.06 4.09 -21.92
CA MET A 10 -32.52 5.32 -21.31
C MET A 10 -32.38 5.20 -19.79
N LEU A 11 -33.35 4.58 -19.11
CA LEU A 11 -33.30 4.33 -17.67
C LEU A 11 -32.13 3.39 -17.31
N THR A 12 -31.90 2.33 -18.09
CA THR A 12 -30.78 1.41 -17.87
C THR A 12 -29.42 2.04 -18.10
N ILE A 13 -29.29 2.98 -19.06
CA ILE A 13 -28.05 3.72 -19.32
C ILE A 13 -27.71 4.66 -18.15
N SER A 14 -28.71 5.29 -17.52
CA SER A 14 -28.46 6.11 -16.33
C SER A 14 -27.96 5.32 -15.13
N ILE A 15 -28.39 4.05 -14.93
CA ILE A 15 -27.98 3.24 -13.78
C ILE A 15 -26.53 2.74 -13.90
N VAL A 16 -26.07 2.40 -15.11
CA VAL A 16 -24.67 1.95 -15.32
C VAL A 16 -23.64 3.07 -15.11
N SER A 17 -24.00 4.33 -15.31
CA SER A 17 -23.11 5.47 -15.05
C SER A 17 -22.81 5.70 -13.56
N PHE A 18 -23.73 5.35 -12.65
CA PHE A 18 -23.51 5.46 -11.21
C PHE A 18 -22.70 4.30 -10.61
N ALA A 19 -22.60 3.16 -11.31
CA ALA A 19 -21.82 2.01 -10.86
C ALA A 19 -20.31 2.14 -11.14
N GLN A 20 -19.90 3.10 -11.98
CA GLN A 20 -18.50 3.45 -12.21
C GLN A 20 -17.95 4.33 -11.09
N ASN A 21 -18.36 4.10 -9.84
CA ASN A 21 -17.70 4.75 -8.72
C ASN A 21 -16.34 4.06 -8.55
N SER A 22 -15.30 4.68 -9.11
CA SER A 22 -13.90 4.31 -8.91
C SER A 22 -13.45 4.68 -7.49
N GLU A 23 -14.22 4.25 -6.48
CA GLU A 23 -13.84 4.45 -5.10
C GLU A 23 -12.48 3.77 -4.90
N LYS A 24 -11.49 4.56 -4.50
CA LYS A 24 -10.19 4.01 -4.11
C LYS A 24 -10.45 2.95 -3.05
N GLU A 25 -9.90 1.76 -3.26
CA GLU A 25 -9.95 0.70 -2.25
C GLU A 25 -9.49 1.28 -0.91
N THR A 26 -10.27 1.09 0.15
CA THR A 26 -9.92 1.57 1.49
C THR A 26 -9.65 0.40 2.42
N THR A 27 -8.70 0.57 3.33
CA THR A 27 -8.40 -0.43 4.35
C THR A 27 -8.05 0.25 5.66
N LYS A 28 -8.32 -0.43 6.78
CA LYS A 28 -7.96 0.06 8.10
C LYS A 28 -6.48 -0.23 8.38
N PRO A 29 -5.78 0.61 9.15
CA PRO A 29 -4.45 0.28 9.63
C PRO A 29 -4.43 -1.05 10.39
N ILE A 30 -3.35 -1.80 10.21
CA ILE A 30 -3.07 -2.99 11.01
C ILE A 30 -1.96 -2.71 12.03
N PHE A 31 -2.12 -3.27 13.22
CA PHE A 31 -1.30 -2.95 14.37
C PHE A 31 -0.74 -4.23 15.01
N ASP A 32 0.39 -4.09 15.71
CA ASP A 32 1.05 -5.15 16.49
C ASP A 32 1.27 -6.43 15.68
N THR A 33 1.62 -6.26 14.40
CA THR A 33 1.77 -7.36 13.45
C THR A 33 3.06 -7.23 12.66
N GLU A 34 3.51 -8.37 12.13
CA GLU A 34 4.70 -8.49 11.31
C GLU A 34 4.35 -9.09 9.95
N ILE A 35 4.78 -8.42 8.88
CA ILE A 35 4.55 -8.83 7.51
C ILE A 35 5.86 -8.89 6.77
N VAL A 36 6.08 -9.99 6.06
CA VAL A 36 7.26 -10.20 5.22
C VAL A 36 6.81 -10.28 3.77
N ARG A 37 7.50 -9.53 2.89
CA ARG A 37 7.24 -9.53 1.45
C ARG A 37 8.54 -9.65 0.67
N LYS A 38 8.60 -10.64 -0.22
CA LYS A 38 9.66 -10.72 -1.24
C LYS A 38 9.32 -9.74 -2.36
N VAL A 39 10.27 -8.89 -2.73
CA VAL A 39 10.11 -7.81 -3.72
C VAL A 39 11.21 -7.93 -4.75
N THR A 40 10.85 -7.99 -6.02
CA THR A 40 11.78 -8.15 -7.14
C THR A 40 12.61 -6.89 -7.34
N VAL A 41 11.98 -5.71 -7.26
CA VAL A 41 12.67 -4.41 -7.31
C VAL A 41 12.08 -3.48 -6.28
N LEU A 42 12.93 -2.95 -5.41
CA LEU A 42 12.59 -1.90 -4.45
C LEU A 42 13.44 -0.67 -4.73
N ASP A 43 12.80 0.42 -5.12
CA ASP A 43 13.45 1.72 -5.25
C ASP A 43 13.38 2.47 -3.90
N ILE A 44 14.54 2.76 -3.31
CA ILE A 44 14.64 3.55 -2.08
C ILE A 44 15.31 4.88 -2.43
N GLU A 45 14.53 5.98 -2.38
CA GLU A 45 15.02 7.34 -2.65
C GLU A 45 15.83 7.47 -3.97
N GLY A 46 15.37 6.80 -5.03
CA GLY A 46 16.01 6.80 -6.35
C GLY A 46 17.06 5.71 -6.56
N LYS A 47 17.39 4.91 -5.53
CA LYS A 47 18.31 3.78 -5.64
C LYS A 47 17.57 2.45 -5.65
N CYS A 48 17.71 1.72 -6.75
CA CYS A 48 17.06 0.42 -6.94
C CYS A 48 17.84 -0.73 -6.29
N TYR A 49 17.12 -1.60 -5.60
CA TYR A 49 17.61 -2.85 -5.03
C TYR A 49 16.81 -4.02 -5.58
N GLY A 50 17.51 -5.06 -6.05
CA GLY A 50 16.88 -6.26 -6.63
C GLY A 50 16.75 -7.39 -5.61
N ASN A 51 15.71 -8.22 -5.76
CA ASN A 51 15.49 -9.46 -5.02
C ASN A 51 15.64 -9.31 -3.50
N VAL A 52 14.87 -8.37 -2.94
CA VAL A 52 14.93 -8.04 -1.53
C VAL A 52 13.77 -8.66 -0.76
N ILE A 53 13.97 -8.82 0.55
CA ILE A 53 12.92 -9.19 1.50
C ILE A 53 12.66 -7.96 2.36
N VAL A 54 11.41 -7.52 2.38
CA VAL A 54 10.95 -6.37 3.15
C VAL A 54 10.11 -6.86 4.31
N THR A 55 10.54 -6.55 5.53
CA THR A 55 9.83 -6.86 6.77
C THR A 55 9.24 -5.59 7.35
N PHE A 56 7.94 -5.60 7.59
CA PHE A 56 7.17 -4.54 8.23
C PHE A 56 6.76 -5.01 9.62
N LYS A 57 7.00 -4.20 10.64
CA LYS A 57 6.49 -4.42 12.01
C LYS A 57 5.74 -3.17 12.46
N SER A 58 4.44 -3.29 12.70
CA SER A 58 3.64 -2.18 13.24
C SER A 58 3.52 -2.29 14.75
N TYR A 59 3.48 -1.14 15.43
CA TYR A 59 3.42 -1.04 16.88
C TYR A 59 2.38 0.01 17.28
N LYS A 60 1.53 -0.32 18.24
CA LYS A 60 0.71 0.67 18.95
C LYS A 60 1.57 1.48 19.93
N PRO A 61 1.16 2.73 20.22
CA PRO A 61 1.67 3.44 21.37
C PRO A 61 1.35 2.64 22.65
N ASP A 62 2.34 2.54 23.53
CA ASP A 62 2.18 1.96 24.87
C ASP A 62 1.65 2.99 25.88
N PHE A 63 1.59 4.27 25.51
CA PHE A 63 1.13 5.43 26.30
C PHE A 63 1.87 5.65 27.64
N VAL A 64 2.83 4.78 27.99
CA VAL A 64 3.70 4.91 29.15
C VAL A 64 5.01 5.60 28.76
N TRP A 65 5.60 5.21 27.62
CA TRP A 65 6.88 5.76 27.14
C TRP A 65 6.75 6.35 25.73
N THR A 66 5.72 5.96 25.00
CA THR A 66 5.54 6.27 23.58
C THR A 66 4.09 6.59 23.27
N ASP A 67 3.86 7.80 22.76
CA ASP A 67 2.55 8.36 22.43
C ASP A 67 2.17 8.19 20.95
N LYS A 68 3.06 7.61 20.15
CA LYS A 68 2.95 7.56 18.69
C LYS A 68 2.98 6.15 18.13
N TYR A 69 2.10 5.88 17.17
CA TYR A 69 2.16 4.72 16.30
C TYR A 69 3.47 4.69 15.52
N LYS A 70 4.02 3.48 15.32
CA LYS A 70 5.29 3.30 14.62
C LYS A 70 5.21 2.11 13.69
N VAL A 71 5.88 2.23 12.55
CA VAL A 71 6.13 1.11 11.64
C VAL A 71 7.62 1.00 11.42
N LYS A 72 8.20 -0.12 11.82
CA LYS A 72 9.60 -0.45 11.52
C LYS A 72 9.64 -1.25 10.23
N VAL A 73 10.49 -0.81 9.31
CA VAL A 73 10.69 -1.45 8.02
C VAL A 73 12.16 -1.84 7.89
N THR A 74 12.42 -3.10 7.59
CA THR A 74 13.76 -3.63 7.36
C THR A 74 13.79 -4.28 5.99
N VAL A 75 14.79 -3.92 5.19
CA VAL A 75 15.03 -4.48 3.86
C VAL A 75 16.33 -5.28 3.95
N THR A 76 16.26 -6.55 3.56
CA THR A 76 17.42 -7.44 3.47
C THR A 76 17.57 -7.95 2.03
N ASP A 77 18.80 -8.28 1.64
CA ASP A 77 19.01 -9.07 0.43
C ASP A 77 18.65 -10.55 0.63
N SER A 78 18.83 -11.35 -0.42
CA SER A 78 18.60 -12.80 -0.40
C SER A 78 19.54 -13.58 0.54
N SER A 79 20.69 -13.00 0.90
CA SER A 79 21.63 -13.60 1.87
C SER A 79 21.26 -13.28 3.33
N GLY A 80 20.26 -12.43 3.55
CA GLY A 80 19.86 -11.94 4.87
C GLY A 80 20.64 -10.71 5.34
N LYS A 81 21.54 -10.15 4.53
CA LYS A 81 22.25 -8.90 4.86
C LYS A 81 21.27 -7.75 4.82
N LYS A 82 21.27 -6.95 5.88
CA LYS A 82 20.46 -5.73 6.00
C LYS A 82 20.98 -4.65 5.06
N LEU A 83 20.15 -4.24 4.12
CA LEU A 83 20.42 -3.18 3.15
C LEU A 83 19.91 -1.83 3.64
N TRP A 84 18.75 -1.83 4.29
CA TRP A 84 18.11 -0.61 4.79
C TRP A 84 17.21 -0.93 5.98
N ASN A 85 17.10 -0.01 6.93
CA ASN A 85 16.28 -0.19 8.12
C ASN A 85 15.86 1.17 8.67
N LYS A 86 14.56 1.35 8.83
CA LYS A 86 13.99 2.60 9.33
C LYS A 86 12.74 2.38 10.15
N THR A 87 12.51 3.27 11.10
CA THR A 87 11.27 3.34 11.86
C THR A 87 10.54 4.63 11.54
N PHE A 88 9.36 4.49 10.93
CA PHE A 88 8.45 5.58 10.64
C PHE A 88 7.61 5.88 11.87
N LYS A 89 7.67 7.12 12.37
CA LYS A 89 6.90 7.58 13.52
C LYS A 89 5.64 8.30 13.04
N ASN A 90 4.56 8.12 13.79
CA ASN A 90 3.23 8.60 13.42
C ASN A 90 2.77 8.10 12.05
N SER A 91 3.13 6.86 11.73
CA SER A 91 2.81 6.20 10.46
C SER A 91 2.12 4.87 10.74
N TYR A 92 1.36 4.44 9.76
CA TYR A 92 0.45 3.30 9.83
C TYR A 92 0.83 2.29 8.75
N LEU A 93 0.60 1.02 9.05
CA LEU A 93 0.76 -0.07 8.09
C LEU A 93 -0.62 -0.43 7.54
N TYR A 94 -0.75 -0.48 6.22
CA TYR A 94 -1.97 -0.82 5.52
C TYR A 94 -1.72 -2.04 4.63
N VAL A 95 -2.69 -2.95 4.60
CA VAL A 95 -2.69 -4.09 3.69
C VAL A 95 -4.05 -4.16 3.02
N PHE A 96 -4.02 -4.13 1.69
CA PHE A 96 -5.20 -4.14 0.84
C PHE A 96 -5.56 -5.56 0.45
N SER A 97 -6.80 -5.77 0.00
CA SER A 97 -7.27 -7.09 -0.45
C SER A 97 -6.51 -7.59 -1.68
N SER A 98 -6.02 -6.66 -2.51
CA SER A 98 -5.08 -6.91 -3.61
C SER A 98 -3.71 -7.44 -3.16
N GLY A 99 -3.43 -7.41 -1.86
CA GLY A 99 -2.14 -7.76 -1.28
C GLY A 99 -1.10 -6.65 -1.37
N GLN A 100 -1.46 -5.47 -1.87
CA GLN A 100 -0.66 -4.25 -1.78
C GLN A 100 -0.41 -3.91 -0.32
N ILE A 101 0.81 -3.45 -0.02
CA ILE A 101 1.23 -2.98 1.30
C ILE A 101 1.57 -1.50 1.18
N GLN A 102 1.07 -0.68 2.08
CA GLN A 102 1.45 0.71 2.21
C GLN A 102 1.90 1.05 3.63
N VAL A 103 2.87 1.95 3.73
CA VAL A 103 3.26 2.58 5.00
C VAL A 103 3.24 4.07 4.82
N GLY A 104 2.53 4.78 5.68
CA GLY A 104 2.38 6.21 5.53
C GLY A 104 1.58 6.88 6.64
N LYS A 105 1.38 8.17 6.47
CA LYS A 105 0.46 9.00 7.25
C LYS A 105 -0.86 9.11 6.49
N PRO A 106 -1.95 9.61 7.10
CA PRO A 106 -3.16 9.92 6.36
C PRO A 106 -2.83 10.79 5.14
N ASN A 107 -3.28 10.36 3.95
CA ASN A 107 -3.06 11.01 2.66
C ASN A 107 -1.60 11.20 2.24
N PHE A 108 -0.66 10.44 2.83
CA PHE A 108 0.77 10.56 2.51
C PHE A 108 1.47 9.21 2.64
N ASP A 109 1.58 8.49 1.52
CA ASP A 109 2.22 7.20 1.47
C ASP A 109 3.74 7.36 1.32
N GLN A 110 4.49 6.76 2.24
CA GLN A 110 5.95 6.81 2.24
C GLN A 110 6.56 5.56 1.62
N ILE A 111 5.82 4.44 1.68
CA ILE A 111 6.19 3.17 1.07
C ILE A 111 4.95 2.59 0.41
N VAL A 112 5.09 2.13 -0.82
CA VAL A 112 4.08 1.35 -1.52
C VAL A 112 4.75 0.13 -2.14
N ILE A 113 4.22 -1.06 -1.85
CA ILE A 113 4.58 -2.31 -2.53
C ILE A 113 3.32 -2.88 -3.16
N TYR A 114 3.34 -3.09 -4.47
CA TYR A 114 2.21 -3.56 -5.24
C TYR A 114 2.63 -4.61 -6.27
N LYS A 115 1.65 -5.33 -6.80
CA LYS A 115 1.90 -6.35 -7.83
C LYS A 115 1.93 -5.67 -9.19
N SER A 116 3.04 -5.77 -9.89
CA SER A 116 3.18 -5.26 -11.26
C SER A 116 2.23 -6.02 -12.19
N LEU A 117 1.40 -5.30 -12.94
CA LEU A 117 0.51 -5.91 -13.94
C LEU A 117 1.29 -6.56 -15.10
N ALA A 118 2.44 -5.98 -15.46
CA ALA A 118 3.24 -6.44 -16.60
C ALA A 118 4.03 -7.72 -16.29
N SER A 119 4.58 -7.84 -15.07
CA SER A 119 5.45 -8.96 -14.70
C SER A 119 4.83 -9.94 -13.70
N GLY A 120 3.71 -9.58 -13.07
CA GLY A 120 3.13 -10.33 -11.95
C GLY A 120 3.98 -10.33 -10.67
N ASN A 121 5.13 -9.66 -10.67
CA ASN A 121 6.05 -9.59 -9.55
C ASN A 121 5.69 -8.46 -8.59
N TRP A 122 6.11 -8.60 -7.34
CA TRP A 122 6.01 -7.51 -6.36
C TRP A 122 7.14 -6.51 -6.58
N ILE A 123 6.77 -5.25 -6.75
CA ILE A 123 7.69 -4.12 -6.86
C ILE A 123 7.29 -3.06 -5.84
N GLY A 124 8.23 -2.19 -5.46
CA GLY A 124 7.93 -1.15 -4.50
C GLY A 124 8.83 0.08 -4.59
N GLN A 125 8.38 1.12 -3.91
CA GLN A 125 9.06 2.40 -3.79
C GLN A 125 9.05 2.88 -2.34
N VAL A 126 10.10 3.59 -1.95
CA VAL A 126 10.23 4.33 -0.69
C VAL A 126 10.54 5.78 -1.04
N ARG A 127 9.67 6.69 -0.61
CA ARG A 127 9.78 8.15 -0.72
C ARG A 127 9.36 8.79 0.59
N GLU A 128 10.30 9.02 1.47
CA GLU A 128 10.04 9.45 2.84
C GLU A 128 9.50 10.87 2.93
N LYS A 129 9.99 11.76 2.06
CA LYS A 129 9.64 13.20 2.04
C LYS A 129 8.74 13.60 0.89
N GLU A 130 8.96 13.03 -0.29
CA GLU A 130 8.15 13.33 -1.48
C GLU A 130 6.78 12.65 -1.38
N GLY A 131 6.71 11.49 -0.74
CA GLY A 131 5.53 10.65 -0.76
C GLY A 131 5.33 9.95 -2.11
N ILE A 132 4.30 9.10 -2.16
CA ILE A 132 3.90 8.30 -3.32
C ILE A 132 2.39 8.53 -3.49
N PHE A 133 1.92 8.83 -4.70
CA PHE A 133 0.54 9.25 -4.99
C PHE A 133 -0.09 8.47 -6.14
#